data_AF-A0A803W8W0-F1
#
_entry.id   AF-A0A803W8W0-F1
#
_cell.length_a   1.000
_cell.length_b   1.000
_cell.length_c   1.000
_cell.angle_alpha   90.00
_cell.angle_beta   90.00
_cell.angle_gamma   90.00
#
_symmetry.space_group_name_H-M   'P 1'
#
loop_
_entity.id
_entity.type
_entity.pdbx_description
1 polymer ?
#
loop_
_entity_poly.entity_id
_entity_poly.type
_entity_poly.pdbx_seq_one_letter_code
_entity_poly.pdbx_strand_id
1 'polypeptide(L)'
;MSECPCCPCPQRAVLSNNHSRFHSAAFKSHGYCLSQAMRFAVEEINNSSTLLPNVTLGYEIYDTCSEPTNFHATLCALARKGRRDVQVLPSFQHYEPQAVAVIGPDSSRLALTTAAVLSLFLVPQLLQKIRQVNFTLYKSRISFDANGDIHKGYDIIMWKWRGPNWASDVIGTFRVNPDRLSIDPDKVLWHTEDGQAPSSVCSELCEPGEMRLQQSRHKCCFSCVACPPGTFLNTSDPFDCQACGLDEWAPAGSEVCFNRTVEFLSWSEPLSWALLALAVLLMLLIVALAVLFALNASTPVVKSAGGKTCFLMLGSLACTCSSLFCYFGEPSRVACLLRVPLFAISFTVFLSCVATRSFQILCIFKLNTRCPALYEAWMRRQGPVLFVAASTAAQAVLCVVAEAASPSVPRREYSARDDGVVLECGHNAAADAAIVYTVLLSAGCFVLSYAGTDLPAAYNEAKSLTVSLLLHLGCSAAVLCSQGALRGRAEAAARVLSTLGTLAALLGGYFVPRAFVILLRPHQNTAEHFQMAIQEYTRRRAAGGGGGGGGGGGGGGGGGGGGGGGGGGGG
;
A
#
# COMPACT_ATOMS: atom_id res chain seq x y z
N MET A 1 -23.12 -50.01 -21.45
CA MET A 1 -23.08 -51.26 -20.67
C MET A 1 -23.85 -52.31 -21.45
N SER A 2 -23.13 -53.25 -22.04
CA SER A 2 -23.68 -54.38 -22.79
C SER A 2 -24.30 -55.39 -21.82
N GLU A 3 -25.59 -55.71 -22.00
CA GLU A 3 -26.23 -56.80 -21.27
C GLU A 3 -25.58 -58.13 -21.67
N CYS A 4 -25.02 -58.86 -20.69
CA CYS A 4 -24.54 -60.21 -20.91
C CYS A 4 -25.73 -61.17 -21.14
N PRO A 5 -25.61 -62.14 -22.06
CA PRO A 5 -26.66 -63.14 -22.28
C PRO A 5 -26.85 -64.02 -21.03
N CYS A 6 -28.10 -64.33 -20.71
CA CYS A 6 -28.50 -65.31 -19.71
C CYS A 6 -27.89 -66.69 -19.97
N CYS A 7 -27.54 -67.44 -18.91
CA CYS A 7 -27.12 -68.84 -19.04
C CYS A 7 -28.33 -69.69 -19.48
N PRO A 8 -28.18 -70.63 -20.44
CA PRO A 8 -29.24 -71.57 -20.77
C PRO A 8 -29.55 -72.48 -19.57
N CYS A 9 -30.83 -72.65 -19.24
CA CYS A 9 -31.34 -73.58 -18.21
C CYS A 9 -30.79 -75.00 -18.44
N PRO A 10 -30.46 -75.80 -17.41
CA PRO A 10 -29.80 -77.08 -17.61
C PRO A 10 -30.79 -78.11 -18.19
N GLN A 11 -30.81 -78.26 -19.51
CA GLN A 11 -31.31 -79.47 -20.14
C GLN A 11 -30.27 -80.56 -19.91
N ARG A 12 -30.74 -81.71 -19.39
CA ARG A 12 -30.02 -82.98 -19.20
C ARG A 12 -28.86 -83.13 -20.20
N ALA A 13 -27.62 -82.94 -19.73
CA ALA A 13 -26.46 -82.94 -20.60
C ALA A 13 -26.20 -84.33 -21.19
N VAL A 14 -26.54 -84.52 -22.46
CA VAL A 14 -25.95 -85.56 -23.31
C VAL A 14 -24.74 -84.91 -23.97
N LEU A 15 -23.54 -85.35 -23.61
CA LEU A 15 -22.30 -84.94 -24.26
C LEU A 15 -22.32 -85.44 -25.71
N SER A 16 -22.68 -84.58 -26.64
CA SER A 16 -22.49 -84.81 -28.07
C SER A 16 -21.49 -83.79 -28.61
N ASN A 17 -20.33 -84.30 -29.03
CA ASN A 17 -19.29 -83.55 -29.74
C ASN A 17 -19.83 -83.05 -31.07
N ASN A 18 -20.30 -81.81 -31.15
CA ASN A 18 -20.36 -81.10 -32.42
C ASN A 18 -20.09 -79.61 -32.23
N HIS A 19 -18.99 -79.17 -32.85
CA HIS A 19 -18.48 -77.81 -32.83
C HIS A 19 -19.43 -76.86 -33.58
N SER A 20 -20.39 -76.29 -32.86
CA SER A 20 -21.14 -75.11 -33.30
C SER A 20 -20.95 -74.01 -32.25
N ARG A 21 -20.59 -72.81 -32.72
CA ARG A 21 -20.19 -71.66 -31.89
C ARG A 21 -21.32 -71.25 -30.93
N PHE A 22 -21.30 -71.76 -29.70
CA PHE A 22 -21.93 -71.10 -28.57
C PHE A 22 -21.01 -69.97 -28.12
N HIS A 23 -21.49 -68.73 -28.19
CA HIS A 23 -20.90 -67.64 -27.43
C HIS A 23 -20.94 -68.05 -25.96
N SER A 24 -19.76 -68.20 -25.34
CA SER A 24 -19.62 -68.55 -23.93
C SER A 24 -20.34 -67.50 -23.08
N ALA A 25 -21.47 -67.89 -22.46
CA ALA A 25 -22.10 -67.06 -21.45
C ALA A 25 -21.10 -66.87 -20.30
N ALA A 26 -20.74 -65.63 -20.00
CA ALA A 26 -19.79 -65.35 -18.94
C ALA A 26 -20.37 -65.78 -17.57
N PHE A 27 -19.68 -66.68 -16.87
CA PHE A 27 -20.06 -67.11 -15.53
C PHE A 27 -20.06 -65.93 -14.55
N LYS A 28 -21.21 -65.67 -13.91
CA LYS A 28 -21.31 -64.66 -12.85
C LYS A 28 -20.92 -65.26 -11.51
N SER A 29 -19.68 -64.99 -11.08
CA SER A 29 -19.17 -65.42 -9.77
C SER A 29 -20.03 -64.95 -8.60
N HIS A 30 -20.58 -63.74 -8.66
CA HIS A 30 -21.43 -63.18 -7.60
C HIS A 30 -22.68 -64.02 -7.34
N GLY A 31 -23.47 -64.32 -8.38
CA GLY A 31 -24.69 -65.13 -8.24
C GLY A 31 -24.41 -66.56 -7.77
N TYR A 32 -23.29 -67.14 -8.19
CA TYR A 32 -22.82 -68.43 -7.67
C TYR A 32 -22.43 -68.36 -6.19
N CYS A 33 -21.73 -67.30 -5.75
CA CYS A 33 -21.43 -67.13 -4.34
C CYS A 33 -22.70 -67.00 -3.50
N LEU A 34 -23.72 -66.27 -3.98
CA LEU A 34 -25.01 -66.16 -3.30
C LEU A 34 -25.74 -67.52 -3.23
N SER A 35 -25.71 -68.31 -4.30
CA SER A 35 -26.34 -69.63 -4.31
C SER A 35 -25.62 -70.61 -3.38
N GLN A 36 -24.30 -70.59 -3.33
CA GLN A 36 -23.52 -71.39 -2.38
C GLN A 36 -23.74 -70.94 -0.93
N ALA A 37 -23.85 -69.63 -0.68
CA ALA A 37 -24.17 -69.10 0.63
C ALA A 37 -25.57 -69.56 1.10
N MET A 38 -26.56 -69.55 0.21
CA MET A 38 -27.90 -70.03 0.53
C MET A 38 -27.92 -71.54 0.81
N ARG A 39 -27.25 -72.33 -0.03
CA ARG A 39 -27.10 -73.77 0.20
C ARG A 39 -26.43 -74.05 1.55
N PHE A 40 -25.32 -73.40 1.84
CA PHE A 40 -24.60 -73.52 3.11
C PHE A 40 -25.50 -73.16 4.29
N ALA A 41 -26.25 -72.05 4.20
CA ALA A 41 -27.18 -71.63 5.25
C ALA A 41 -28.27 -72.69 5.51
N VAL A 42 -28.84 -73.30 4.46
CA VAL A 42 -29.84 -74.36 4.61
C VAL A 42 -29.23 -75.62 5.22
N GLU A 43 -28.03 -76.01 4.80
CA GLU A 43 -27.28 -77.15 5.36
C GLU A 43 -27.01 -76.95 6.86
N GLU A 44 -26.57 -75.75 7.27
CA GLU A 44 -26.35 -75.40 8.67
C GLU A 44 -27.66 -75.39 9.49
N ILE A 45 -28.76 -74.89 8.92
CA ILE A 45 -30.08 -74.92 9.58
C ILE A 45 -30.53 -76.37 9.81
N ASN A 46 -30.43 -77.21 8.78
CA ASN A 46 -30.85 -78.61 8.84
C ASN A 46 -29.98 -79.45 9.79
N ASN A 47 -28.71 -79.07 9.97
CA ASN A 47 -27.79 -79.74 10.89
C ASN A 47 -27.91 -79.21 12.34
N SER A 48 -28.70 -78.17 12.58
CA SER A 48 -28.87 -77.57 13.91
C SER A 48 -30.21 -77.94 14.53
N SER A 49 -30.18 -78.64 15.66
CA SER A 49 -31.37 -78.95 16.46
C SER A 49 -31.97 -77.73 17.18
N THR A 50 -31.29 -76.56 17.14
CA THR A 50 -31.71 -75.34 17.84
C THR A 50 -32.45 -74.34 16.97
N LEU A 51 -32.27 -74.38 15.64
CA LEU A 51 -32.86 -73.41 14.72
C LEU A 51 -34.27 -73.83 14.27
N LEU A 52 -34.42 -75.05 13.74
CA LEU A 52 -35.70 -75.60 13.29
C LEU A 52 -35.83 -77.07 13.73
N PRO A 53 -36.25 -77.34 14.98
CA PRO A 53 -36.36 -78.70 15.47
C PRO A 53 -37.45 -79.47 14.71
N ASN A 54 -37.13 -80.69 14.26
CA ASN A 54 -38.02 -81.61 13.55
C ASN A 54 -38.54 -81.09 12.19
N VAL A 55 -37.91 -80.07 11.60
CA VAL A 55 -38.24 -79.55 10.28
C VAL A 55 -36.97 -79.46 9.44
N THR A 56 -36.98 -80.11 8.26
CA THR A 56 -35.90 -79.99 7.28
C THR A 56 -36.31 -79.05 6.17
N LEU A 57 -35.50 -78.04 5.88
CA LEU A 57 -35.67 -77.14 4.77
C LEU A 57 -35.08 -77.73 3.49
N GLY A 58 -35.85 -77.65 2.40
CA GLY A 58 -35.35 -77.81 1.03
C GLY A 58 -35.16 -76.45 0.36
N TYR A 59 -34.51 -76.44 -0.80
CA TYR A 59 -34.37 -75.24 -1.61
C TYR A 59 -34.41 -75.56 -3.11
N GLU A 60 -34.88 -74.61 -3.90
CA GLU A 60 -34.76 -74.60 -5.36
C GLU A 60 -34.18 -73.24 -5.76
N ILE A 61 -33.13 -73.25 -6.59
CA ILE A 61 -32.39 -72.05 -6.97
C ILE A 61 -32.60 -71.84 -8.45
N TYR A 62 -33.06 -70.64 -8.81
CA TYR A 62 -33.33 -70.25 -10.19
C TYR A 62 -32.41 -69.12 -10.62
N ASP A 63 -32.03 -69.12 -11.91
CA ASP A 63 -31.37 -67.99 -12.54
C ASP A 63 -32.41 -66.93 -12.92
N THR A 64 -32.26 -65.71 -12.38
CA THR A 64 -33.15 -64.57 -12.63
C THR A 64 -32.45 -63.45 -13.39
N CYS A 65 -31.50 -63.79 -14.27
CA CYS A 65 -30.69 -62.87 -15.08
C CYS A 65 -31.48 -61.84 -15.94
N SER A 66 -32.77 -62.08 -16.21
CA SER A 66 -33.64 -61.22 -17.03
C SER A 66 -35.10 -61.29 -16.58
N GLU A 67 -35.94 -60.34 -16.99
CA GLU A 67 -37.38 -60.36 -16.66
C GLU A 67 -38.09 -61.66 -17.07
N PRO A 68 -37.87 -62.25 -18.27
CA PRO A 68 -38.50 -63.53 -18.63
C PRO A 68 -38.06 -64.70 -17.74
N THR A 69 -36.78 -64.77 -17.38
CA THR A 69 -36.25 -65.83 -16.50
C THR A 69 -36.70 -65.65 -15.06
N ASN A 70 -36.77 -64.41 -14.57
CA ASN A 70 -37.35 -64.06 -13.29
C ASN A 70 -38.85 -64.42 -13.22
N PHE A 71 -39.61 -64.12 -14.26
CA PHE A 71 -41.02 -64.48 -14.35
C PHE A 71 -41.20 -66.00 -14.40
N HIS A 72 -40.38 -66.71 -15.18
CA HIS A 72 -40.38 -68.17 -15.23
C HIS A 72 -40.08 -68.79 -13.86
N ALA A 73 -39.03 -68.32 -13.17
CA ALA A 73 -38.69 -68.75 -11.82
C ALA A 73 -39.84 -68.50 -10.82
N THR A 74 -40.47 -67.33 -10.92
CA THR A 74 -41.63 -66.97 -10.08
C THR A 74 -42.81 -67.91 -10.32
N LEU A 75 -43.11 -68.25 -11.58
CA LEU A 75 -44.16 -69.22 -11.92
C LEU A 75 -43.82 -70.63 -11.45
N CYS A 76 -42.55 -71.05 -11.54
CA CYS A 76 -42.12 -72.35 -11.03
C CYS A 76 -42.29 -72.44 -9.51
N ALA A 77 -41.93 -71.39 -8.76
CA ALA A 77 -42.15 -71.34 -7.31
C ALA A 77 -43.64 -71.46 -6.93
N LEU A 78 -44.53 -70.95 -7.79
CA LEU A 78 -45.98 -71.04 -7.62
C LEU A 78 -46.58 -72.37 -8.08
N ALA A 79 -45.93 -73.11 -8.99
CA ALA A 79 -46.48 -74.34 -9.54
C ALA A 79 -46.95 -75.28 -8.42
N ARG A 80 -48.08 -75.95 -8.65
CA ARG A 80 -48.67 -76.82 -7.61
C ARG A 80 -47.74 -78.01 -7.37
N LYS A 81 -47.57 -78.43 -6.12
CA LYS A 81 -46.67 -79.55 -5.76
C LYS A 81 -46.96 -80.80 -6.63
N GLY A 82 -45.96 -81.22 -7.41
CA GLY A 82 -46.06 -82.37 -8.33
C GLY A 82 -46.69 -82.10 -9.70
N ARG A 83 -47.03 -80.85 -10.03
CA ARG A 83 -47.52 -80.42 -11.36
C ARG A 83 -46.69 -79.28 -11.93
N ARG A 84 -46.86 -78.98 -13.23
CA ARG A 84 -46.15 -77.88 -13.93
C ARG A 84 -47.08 -76.74 -14.37
N ASP A 85 -48.33 -76.75 -13.90
CA ASP A 85 -49.34 -75.74 -14.23
C ASP A 85 -49.63 -74.81 -13.04
N VAL A 86 -49.79 -73.52 -13.34
CA VAL A 86 -50.26 -72.48 -12.40
C VAL A 86 -51.71 -72.20 -12.75
N GLN A 87 -52.64 -72.64 -11.90
CA GLN A 87 -54.07 -72.37 -12.08
C GLN A 87 -54.50 -71.18 -11.22
N VAL A 88 -55.14 -70.20 -11.83
CA VAL A 88 -55.80 -69.09 -11.12
C VAL A 88 -57.17 -69.62 -10.64
N LEU A 89 -57.24 -69.99 -9.37
CA LEU A 89 -58.47 -70.52 -8.76
C LEU A 89 -59.31 -69.37 -8.17
N PRO A 90 -60.65 -69.49 -8.13
CA PRO A 90 -61.53 -68.48 -7.51
C PRO A 90 -61.30 -68.31 -6.01
N SER A 91 -60.71 -69.31 -5.35
CA SER A 91 -60.31 -69.28 -3.95
C SER A 91 -58.96 -70.00 -3.78
N PHE A 92 -58.02 -69.33 -3.11
CA PHE A 92 -56.68 -69.85 -2.84
C PHE A 92 -56.56 -70.59 -1.50
N GLN A 93 -57.66 -70.79 -0.76
CA GLN A 93 -57.64 -71.39 0.59
C GLN A 93 -57.07 -72.82 0.64
N HIS A 94 -56.99 -73.52 -0.50
CA HIS A 94 -56.47 -74.89 -0.62
C HIS A 94 -55.37 -75.00 -1.70
N TYR A 95 -54.66 -73.90 -1.95
CA TYR A 95 -53.55 -73.86 -2.90
C TYR A 95 -52.25 -74.21 -2.18
N GLU A 96 -51.60 -75.30 -2.60
CA GLU A 96 -50.30 -75.75 -2.10
C GLU A 96 -49.22 -75.50 -3.17
N PRO A 97 -48.54 -74.34 -3.13
CA PRO A 97 -47.44 -74.02 -4.05
C PRO A 97 -46.22 -74.91 -3.77
N GLN A 98 -45.34 -75.03 -4.77
CA GLN A 98 -44.07 -75.76 -4.66
C GLN A 98 -43.14 -75.14 -3.61
N ALA A 99 -43.10 -73.81 -3.52
CA ALA A 99 -42.34 -73.08 -2.51
C ALA A 99 -43.25 -72.50 -1.41
N VAL A 100 -42.88 -72.71 -0.15
CA VAL A 100 -43.57 -72.11 1.01
C VAL A 100 -43.24 -70.62 1.17
N ALA A 101 -42.04 -70.21 0.74
CA ALA A 101 -41.60 -68.82 0.74
C ALA A 101 -40.51 -68.62 -0.32
N VAL A 102 -40.33 -67.37 -0.77
CA VAL A 102 -39.33 -67.01 -1.79
C VAL A 102 -38.37 -65.96 -1.23
N ILE A 103 -37.07 -66.20 -1.41
CA ILE A 103 -36.05 -65.14 -1.31
C ILE A 103 -35.97 -64.50 -2.68
N GLY A 104 -36.31 -63.21 -2.76
CA GLY A 104 -36.42 -62.50 -4.03
C GLY A 104 -35.09 -62.36 -4.78
N PRO A 105 -35.15 -61.95 -6.06
CA PRO A 105 -33.96 -61.66 -6.85
C PRO A 105 -33.14 -60.51 -6.23
N ASP A 106 -31.86 -60.46 -6.57
CA ASP A 106 -30.90 -59.44 -6.09
C ASP A 106 -31.17 -58.02 -6.64
N SER A 107 -31.96 -57.92 -7.72
CA SER A 107 -32.39 -56.66 -8.31
C SER A 107 -33.73 -56.19 -7.75
N SER A 108 -33.79 -54.93 -7.27
CA SER A 108 -35.04 -54.30 -6.80
C SER A 108 -36.13 -54.29 -7.87
N ARG A 109 -35.77 -54.11 -9.15
CA ARG A 109 -36.74 -54.12 -10.27
C ARG A 109 -37.39 -55.50 -10.43
N LEU A 110 -36.58 -56.55 -10.46
CA LEU A 110 -37.06 -57.93 -10.58
C LEU A 110 -37.82 -58.37 -9.33
N ALA A 111 -37.41 -57.88 -8.15
CA ALA A 111 -38.07 -58.21 -6.90
C ALA A 111 -39.49 -57.67 -6.86
N LEU A 112 -39.74 -56.48 -7.42
CA LEU A 112 -41.08 -55.91 -7.56
C LEU A 112 -41.96 -56.76 -8.49
N THR A 113 -41.43 -57.21 -9.64
CA THR A 113 -42.20 -58.05 -10.57
C THR A 113 -42.53 -59.41 -9.94
N THR A 114 -41.57 -60.03 -9.25
CA THR A 114 -41.79 -61.26 -8.47
C THR A 114 -42.82 -61.05 -7.35
N ALA A 115 -42.70 -59.98 -6.55
CA ALA A 115 -43.60 -59.70 -5.44
C ALA A 115 -45.04 -59.49 -5.90
N ALA A 116 -45.25 -58.77 -7.02
CA ALA A 116 -46.58 -58.55 -7.58
C ALA A 116 -47.27 -59.88 -7.93
N VAL A 117 -46.55 -60.81 -8.57
CA VAL A 117 -47.11 -62.12 -8.95
C VAL A 117 -47.34 -63.00 -7.71
N LEU A 118 -46.36 -63.10 -6.80
CA LEU A 118 -46.50 -63.91 -5.58
C LEU A 118 -47.64 -63.43 -4.68
N SER A 119 -47.91 -62.11 -4.65
CA SER A 119 -48.98 -61.52 -3.84
C SER A 119 -50.38 -62.03 -4.22
N LEU A 120 -50.61 -62.37 -5.49
CA LEU A 120 -51.88 -62.94 -5.97
C LEU A 120 -52.15 -64.33 -5.38
N PHE A 121 -51.11 -65.08 -5.07
CA PHE A 121 -51.18 -66.46 -4.57
C PHE A 121 -50.89 -66.55 -3.06
N LEU A 122 -50.74 -65.41 -2.38
CA LEU A 122 -50.42 -65.32 -0.95
C LEU A 122 -49.09 -66.02 -0.56
N VAL A 123 -48.14 -66.10 -1.49
CA VAL A 123 -46.80 -66.65 -1.20
C VAL A 123 -45.87 -65.52 -0.72
N PRO A 124 -45.31 -65.60 0.49
CA PRO A 124 -44.51 -64.51 1.03
C PRO A 124 -43.13 -64.40 0.38
N GLN A 125 -42.73 -63.18 0.03
CA GLN A 125 -41.34 -62.85 -0.27
C GLN A 125 -40.63 -62.39 1.02
N LEU A 126 -39.54 -63.06 1.42
CA LEU A 126 -38.96 -62.91 2.76
C LEU A 126 -38.16 -61.61 2.99
N LEU A 127 -37.88 -60.83 1.94
CA LEU A 127 -37.03 -59.63 2.01
C LEU A 127 -37.47 -58.65 3.11
N GLN A 128 -38.77 -58.39 3.24
CA GLN A 128 -39.30 -57.47 4.26
C GLN A 128 -39.06 -58.00 5.69
N LYS A 129 -39.12 -59.32 5.89
CA LYS A 129 -38.84 -59.95 7.19
C LYS A 129 -37.35 -60.02 7.49
N ILE A 130 -36.51 -60.25 6.48
CA ILE A 130 -35.05 -60.24 6.61
C ILE A 130 -34.56 -58.86 7.06
N ARG A 131 -35.15 -57.77 6.57
CA ARG A 131 -34.82 -56.40 7.03
C ARG A 131 -35.12 -56.14 8.52
N GLN A 132 -36.00 -56.93 9.13
CA GLN A 132 -36.44 -56.75 10.52
C GLN A 132 -35.72 -57.68 11.50
N VAL A 133 -34.74 -58.48 11.05
CA VAL A 133 -34.06 -59.43 11.92
C VAL A 133 -33.12 -58.72 12.89
N ASN A 134 -33.08 -59.24 14.11
CA ASN A 134 -32.14 -58.83 15.14
C ASN A 134 -31.77 -60.06 15.96
N PHE A 135 -30.63 -60.67 15.64
CA PHE A 135 -30.17 -61.89 16.30
C PHE A 135 -28.65 -61.86 16.50
N THR A 136 -28.14 -62.75 17.34
CA THR A 136 -26.70 -62.88 17.59
C THR A 136 -26.20 -64.17 16.97
N LEU A 137 -25.18 -64.08 16.11
CA LEU A 137 -24.51 -65.20 15.48
C LEU A 137 -23.01 -65.14 15.79
N TYR A 138 -22.42 -66.22 16.33
CA TYR A 138 -21.00 -66.28 16.71
C TYR A 138 -20.53 -65.06 17.53
N LYS A 139 -21.32 -64.66 18.55
CA LYS A 139 -21.08 -63.47 19.41
C LYS A 139 -21.14 -62.11 18.68
N SER A 140 -21.56 -62.07 17.42
CA SER A 140 -21.82 -60.84 16.66
C SER A 140 -23.31 -60.59 16.56
N ARG A 141 -23.78 -59.39 16.93
CA ARG A 141 -25.18 -58.99 16.69
C ARG A 141 -25.34 -58.64 15.21
N ILE A 142 -26.33 -59.25 14.58
CA ILE A 142 -26.71 -59.03 13.18
C ILE A 142 -28.06 -58.34 13.19
N SER A 143 -28.07 -57.12 12.67
CA SER A 143 -29.27 -56.31 12.46
C SER A 143 -29.03 -55.36 11.29
N PHE A 144 -30.10 -54.86 10.71
CA PHE A 144 -30.03 -53.92 9.59
C PHE A 144 -30.63 -52.57 9.98
N ASP A 145 -30.14 -51.50 9.36
CA ASP A 145 -30.72 -50.17 9.49
C ASP A 145 -31.91 -49.96 8.52
N ALA A 146 -32.44 -48.74 8.44
CA ALA A 146 -33.56 -48.41 7.56
C ALA A 146 -33.25 -48.59 6.07
N ASN A 147 -31.97 -48.48 5.67
CA ASN A 147 -31.52 -48.66 4.29
C ASN A 147 -31.26 -50.14 3.95
N GLY A 148 -31.14 -50.99 4.96
CA GLY A 148 -30.77 -52.40 4.82
C GLY A 148 -29.26 -52.63 4.96
N ASP A 149 -28.51 -51.66 5.47
CA ASP A 149 -27.09 -51.79 5.76
C ASP A 149 -26.89 -52.52 7.09
N ILE A 150 -25.88 -53.40 7.14
CA ILE A 150 -25.61 -54.17 8.35
C ILE A 150 -25.07 -53.25 9.45
N HIS A 151 -25.71 -53.31 10.61
CA HIS A 151 -25.33 -52.55 11.79
C HIS A 151 -24.18 -53.23 12.53
N LYS A 152 -23.03 -53.35 11.87
CA LYS A 152 -21.83 -53.99 12.40
C LYS A 152 -20.63 -53.07 12.23
N GLY A 153 -19.79 -53.01 13.25
CA GLY A 153 -18.52 -52.30 13.24
C GLY A 153 -17.46 -52.94 12.34
N TYR A 154 -16.29 -52.31 12.32
CA TYR A 154 -15.12 -52.80 11.58
C TYR A 154 -13.97 -53.10 12.52
N ASP A 155 -13.24 -54.17 12.22
CA ASP A 155 -11.92 -54.40 12.79
C ASP A 155 -10.87 -53.74 11.90
N ILE A 156 -9.96 -52.99 12.51
CA ILE A 156 -8.83 -52.36 11.84
C ILE A 156 -7.64 -53.27 12.06
N ILE A 157 -7.09 -53.77 10.96
CA ILE A 157 -5.97 -54.71 10.99
C ILE A 157 -4.69 -54.03 10.51
N MET A 158 -3.57 -54.37 11.14
CA MET A 158 -2.23 -54.04 10.65
C MET A 158 -1.53 -55.31 10.20
N TRP A 159 -0.94 -55.25 9.02
CA TRP A 159 -0.16 -56.35 8.46
C TRP A 159 1.27 -56.29 9.00
N LYS A 160 1.72 -57.39 9.60
CA LYS A 160 3.08 -57.57 10.11
C LYS A 160 3.83 -58.50 9.17
N TRP A 161 4.78 -57.93 8.43
CA TRP A 161 5.64 -58.67 7.52
C TRP A 161 6.91 -59.11 8.26
N ARG A 162 7.19 -60.42 8.28
CA ARG A 162 8.43 -61.01 8.81
C ARG A 162 9.07 -61.87 7.72
N GLY A 163 9.74 -61.20 6.77
CA GLY A 163 10.32 -61.87 5.59
C GLY A 163 9.23 -62.45 4.68
N PRO A 164 9.26 -63.75 4.31
CA PRO A 164 8.23 -64.38 3.47
C PRO A 164 6.92 -64.66 4.24
N ASN A 165 6.94 -64.57 5.57
CA ASN A 165 5.77 -64.82 6.40
C ASN A 165 5.05 -63.50 6.70
N TRP A 166 3.72 -63.52 6.59
CA TRP A 166 2.86 -62.41 6.94
C TRP A 166 1.88 -62.83 8.03
N ALA A 167 1.61 -61.91 8.94
CA ALA A 167 0.57 -62.02 9.95
C ALA A 167 -0.26 -60.74 9.95
N SER A 168 -1.49 -60.80 10.47
CA SER A 168 -2.31 -59.61 10.69
C SER A 168 -2.80 -59.60 12.13
N ASP A 169 -2.73 -58.43 12.76
CA ASP A 169 -3.26 -58.21 14.10
C ASP A 169 -4.36 -57.16 14.03
N VAL A 170 -5.43 -57.35 14.81
CA VAL A 170 -6.45 -56.32 15.02
C VAL A 170 -5.87 -55.26 15.95
N ILE A 171 -5.60 -54.08 15.39
CA ILE A 171 -5.02 -52.92 16.10
C ILE A 171 -6.08 -51.93 16.58
N GLY A 172 -7.30 -52.05 16.07
CA GLY A 172 -8.38 -51.16 16.44
C GLY A 172 -9.74 -51.71 16.07
N THR A 173 -10.78 -51.11 16.63
CA THR A 173 -12.17 -51.44 16.30
C THR A 173 -12.95 -50.14 16.13
N PHE A 174 -13.76 -50.08 15.08
CA PHE A 174 -14.81 -49.09 14.91
C PHE A 174 -16.12 -49.73 15.33
N ARG A 175 -16.75 -49.20 16.38
CA ARG A 175 -18.08 -49.65 16.82
C ARG A 175 -19.12 -48.67 16.31
N VAL A 176 -20.26 -49.22 15.88
CA VAL A 176 -21.45 -48.44 15.54
C VAL A 176 -22.36 -48.43 16.76
N ASN A 177 -22.96 -47.28 17.09
CA ASN A 177 -23.84 -47.08 18.24
C ASN A 177 -23.21 -47.32 19.64
N PRO A 178 -22.47 -46.33 20.20
CA PRO A 178 -22.11 -45.06 19.59
C PRO A 178 -20.96 -45.23 18.58
N ASP A 179 -20.96 -44.39 17.56
CA ASP A 179 -19.89 -44.35 16.56
C ASP A 179 -18.58 -43.97 17.24
N ARG A 180 -17.73 -44.98 17.43
CA ARG A 180 -16.49 -44.83 18.19
C ARG A 180 -15.38 -45.64 17.54
N LEU A 181 -14.39 -44.91 17.07
CA LEU A 181 -13.11 -45.47 16.65
C LEU A 181 -12.19 -45.63 17.88
N SER A 182 -11.71 -46.84 18.11
CA SER A 182 -10.70 -47.15 19.12
C SER A 182 -9.51 -47.79 18.44
N ILE A 183 -8.34 -47.15 18.53
CA ILE A 183 -7.07 -47.68 18.02
C ILE A 183 -6.14 -47.83 19.21
N ASP A 184 -5.45 -48.96 19.27
CA ASP A 184 -4.43 -49.27 20.26
C ASP A 184 -3.06 -48.84 19.69
N PRO A 185 -2.52 -47.68 20.08
CA PRO A 185 -1.31 -47.12 19.48
C PRO A 185 -0.09 -48.04 19.68
N ASP A 186 -0.05 -48.79 20.78
CA ASP A 186 1.07 -49.68 21.11
C ASP A 186 1.16 -50.88 20.15
N LYS A 187 0.06 -51.20 19.46
CA LYS A 187 0.03 -52.26 18.44
C LYS A 187 0.36 -51.76 17.04
N VAL A 188 0.43 -50.43 16.84
CA VAL A 188 0.76 -49.84 15.55
C VAL A 188 2.27 -49.83 15.40
N LEU A 189 2.77 -50.58 14.42
CA LEU A 189 4.18 -50.60 14.09
C LEU A 189 4.48 -49.54 13.04
N TRP A 190 5.21 -48.49 13.43
CA TRP A 190 5.76 -47.51 12.51
C TRP A 190 7.20 -47.89 12.14
N HIS A 191 7.53 -47.72 10.86
CA HIS A 191 8.86 -48.01 10.32
C HIS A 191 9.76 -46.76 10.24
N THR A 192 9.37 -45.70 10.95
CA THR A 192 10.14 -44.47 11.13
C THR A 192 11.21 -44.67 12.21
N GLU A 193 12.28 -43.85 12.18
CA GLU A 193 13.40 -43.99 13.14
C GLU A 193 12.99 -43.72 14.60
N ASP A 194 12.01 -42.83 14.79
CA ASP A 194 11.44 -42.43 16.08
C ASP A 194 10.24 -43.31 16.50
N GLY A 195 9.81 -44.24 15.64
CA GLY A 195 8.66 -45.11 15.90
C GLY A 195 7.32 -44.38 15.94
N GLN A 196 7.23 -43.15 15.40
CA GLN A 196 6.00 -42.36 15.36
C GLN A 196 5.34 -42.35 13.97
N ALA A 197 4.08 -41.94 13.92
CA ALA A 197 3.36 -41.79 12.65
C ALA A 197 4.05 -40.73 11.76
N PRO A 198 4.37 -41.04 10.49
CA PRO A 198 5.00 -40.09 9.60
C PRO A 198 4.06 -38.92 9.31
N SER A 199 4.59 -37.69 9.37
CA SER A 199 3.85 -36.50 8.96
C SER A 199 3.63 -36.51 7.45
N SER A 200 2.37 -36.35 7.02
CA SER A 200 1.99 -36.26 5.61
C SER A 200 1.46 -34.85 5.31
N VAL A 201 2.32 -33.84 5.49
CA VAL A 201 2.02 -32.42 5.25
C VAL A 201 2.82 -31.93 4.05
N CYS A 202 2.16 -31.20 3.14
CA CYS A 202 2.79 -30.71 1.91
C CYS A 202 3.66 -29.47 2.13
N SER A 203 3.22 -28.60 3.04
CA SER A 203 3.86 -27.32 3.35
C SER A 203 3.85 -27.07 4.84
N GLU A 204 4.99 -26.64 5.37
CA GLU A 204 5.13 -26.23 6.77
C GLU A 204 4.22 -25.03 7.11
N LEU A 205 4.00 -24.79 8.41
CA LEU A 205 3.32 -23.58 8.84
C LEU A 205 4.17 -22.34 8.52
N CYS A 206 3.51 -21.27 8.07
CA CYS A 206 4.19 -20.00 7.81
C CYS A 206 4.50 -19.26 9.10
N GLU A 207 5.59 -18.49 9.06
CA GLU A 207 5.94 -17.61 10.17
C GLU A 207 4.94 -16.46 10.28
N PRO A 208 4.81 -15.85 11.46
CA PRO A 208 3.96 -14.68 11.64
C PRO A 208 4.32 -13.56 10.66
N GLY A 209 3.31 -12.93 10.04
CA GLY A 209 3.51 -11.87 9.03
C GLY A 209 3.72 -12.37 7.60
N GLU A 210 3.73 -13.69 7.38
CA GLU A 210 3.76 -14.31 6.06
C GLU A 210 2.37 -14.79 5.60
N MET A 211 2.03 -14.53 4.34
CA MET A 211 0.84 -15.11 3.70
C MET A 211 1.18 -16.41 2.97
N ARG A 212 0.17 -17.24 2.76
CA ARG A 212 0.24 -18.48 2.01
C ARG A 212 0.03 -18.20 0.52
N LEU A 213 1.03 -18.51 -0.29
CA LEU A 213 0.93 -18.47 -1.73
C LEU A 213 0.66 -19.88 -2.27
N GLN A 214 -0.52 -20.11 -2.84
CA GLN A 214 -0.88 -21.43 -3.38
C GLN A 214 -0.02 -21.80 -4.59
N GLN A 215 0.77 -22.88 -4.48
CA GLN A 215 1.64 -23.34 -5.58
C GLN A 215 1.00 -24.42 -6.45
N SER A 216 0.05 -25.18 -5.90
CA SER A 216 -0.57 -26.32 -6.58
C SER A 216 -2.09 -26.26 -6.51
N ARG A 217 -2.78 -27.17 -7.22
CA ARG A 217 -4.24 -27.31 -7.12
C ARG A 217 -4.72 -27.73 -5.72
N HIS A 218 -3.86 -28.32 -4.90
CA HIS A 218 -4.20 -28.75 -3.54
C HIS A 218 -4.04 -27.59 -2.56
N LYS A 219 -5.10 -27.32 -1.77
CA LYS A 219 -5.12 -26.22 -0.78
C LYS A 219 -4.08 -26.35 0.33
N CYS A 220 -3.62 -27.57 0.63
CA CYS A 220 -2.59 -27.83 1.63
C CYS A 220 -1.16 -27.54 1.15
N CYS A 221 -0.95 -27.27 -0.14
CA CYS A 221 0.36 -27.05 -0.75
C CYS A 221 0.53 -25.57 -1.13
N PHE A 222 1.26 -24.85 -0.31
CA PHE A 222 1.56 -23.42 -0.45
C PHE A 222 3.03 -23.13 -0.12
N SER A 223 3.52 -21.96 -0.56
CA SER A 223 4.76 -21.38 -0.03
C SER A 223 4.45 -20.18 0.83
N CYS A 224 5.25 -19.96 1.86
CA CYS A 224 5.13 -18.79 2.71
C CYS A 224 5.88 -17.62 2.10
N VAL A 225 5.22 -16.47 2.03
CA VAL A 225 5.81 -15.24 1.52
C VAL A 225 5.46 -14.09 2.45
N ALA A 226 6.47 -13.29 2.82
CA ALA A 226 6.27 -12.09 3.62
C ALA A 226 5.24 -11.15 2.97
N CYS A 227 4.31 -10.63 3.77
CA CYS A 227 3.40 -9.60 3.28
C CYS A 227 4.19 -8.38 2.76
N PRO A 228 3.79 -7.76 1.65
CA PRO A 228 4.48 -6.61 1.09
C PRO A 228 4.44 -5.39 2.04
N PRO A 229 5.37 -4.43 1.90
CA PRO A 229 5.37 -3.22 2.72
C PRO A 229 4.06 -2.44 2.56
N GLY A 230 3.60 -1.84 3.66
CA GLY A 230 2.30 -1.19 3.77
C GLY A 230 1.12 -2.13 4.01
N THR A 231 1.37 -3.44 4.16
CA THR A 231 0.35 -4.47 4.42
C THR A 231 0.77 -5.41 5.54
N PHE A 232 -0.20 -6.14 6.09
CA PHE A 232 0.00 -7.15 7.14
C PHE A 232 -0.94 -8.34 6.91
N LEU A 233 -0.65 -9.48 7.55
CA LEU A 233 -1.41 -10.72 7.34
C LEU A 233 -2.88 -10.57 7.77
N ASN A 234 -3.80 -10.98 6.90
CA ASN A 234 -5.22 -11.02 7.24
C ASN A 234 -5.53 -12.29 8.06
N THR A 235 -5.87 -12.13 9.34
CA THR A 235 -6.16 -13.27 10.23
C THR A 235 -7.37 -14.10 9.78
N SER A 236 -8.29 -13.51 8.99
CA SER A 236 -9.47 -14.22 8.46
C SER A 236 -9.15 -15.02 7.19
N ASP A 237 -8.16 -14.58 6.41
CA ASP A 237 -7.74 -15.23 5.17
C ASP A 237 -6.21 -15.30 5.09
N PRO A 238 -5.60 -16.47 5.37
CA PRO A 238 -4.15 -16.61 5.40
C PRO A 238 -3.51 -16.55 3.99
N PHE A 239 -4.29 -16.38 2.92
CA PHE A 239 -3.81 -16.21 1.55
C PHE A 239 -3.74 -14.75 1.11
N ASP A 240 -4.16 -13.81 1.96
CA ASP A 240 -4.26 -12.40 1.60
C ASP A 240 -3.60 -11.50 2.66
N CYS A 241 -3.06 -10.37 2.20
CA CYS A 241 -2.48 -9.32 3.04
C CYS A 241 -3.39 -8.09 2.98
N GLN A 242 -3.79 -7.59 4.14
CA GLN A 242 -4.61 -6.39 4.26
C GLN A 242 -3.73 -5.14 4.39
N ALA A 243 -4.17 -4.04 3.78
CA ALA A 243 -3.46 -2.76 3.85
C ALA A 243 -3.58 -2.10 5.23
N CYS A 244 -2.53 -1.41 5.65
CA CYS A 244 -2.57 -0.56 6.84
C CYS A 244 -3.49 0.65 6.68
N GLY A 245 -3.89 1.27 7.80
CA GLY A 245 -4.61 2.53 7.79
C GLY A 245 -3.83 3.68 7.15
N LEU A 246 -4.49 4.80 6.86
CA LEU A 246 -3.89 5.95 6.17
C LEU A 246 -2.68 6.54 6.93
N ASP A 247 -2.80 6.69 8.25
CA ASP A 247 -1.73 7.20 9.12
C ASP A 247 -0.76 6.10 9.60
N GLU A 248 -0.92 4.88 9.09
CA GLU A 248 -0.15 3.72 9.51
C GLU A 248 0.68 3.15 8.35
N TRP A 249 1.71 2.38 8.69
CA TRP A 249 2.59 1.71 7.75
C TRP A 249 3.26 0.49 8.42
N ALA A 250 3.57 -0.52 7.62
CA ALA A 250 4.20 -1.75 8.06
C ALA A 250 5.37 -2.10 7.14
N PRO A 251 6.55 -2.48 7.66
CA PRO A 251 7.59 -3.10 6.84
C PRO A 251 7.15 -4.48 6.33
N ALA A 252 7.86 -5.01 5.33
CA ALA A 252 7.56 -6.33 4.78
C ALA A 252 7.63 -7.42 5.86
N GLY A 253 6.64 -8.33 5.88
CA GLY A 253 6.55 -9.41 6.87
C GLY A 253 6.05 -8.99 8.25
N SER A 254 5.38 -7.84 8.37
CA SER A 254 4.83 -7.39 9.65
C SER A 254 3.48 -8.03 9.96
N GLU A 255 3.25 -8.30 11.24
CA GLU A 255 1.95 -8.72 11.77
C GLU A 255 1.03 -7.54 12.11
N VAL A 256 1.62 -6.37 12.38
CA VAL A 256 0.92 -5.19 12.85
C VAL A 256 1.37 -3.96 12.06
N CYS A 257 0.48 -2.98 11.98
CA CYS A 257 0.80 -1.67 11.43
C CYS A 257 1.33 -0.75 12.53
N PHE A 258 2.28 0.11 12.16
CA PHE A 258 2.88 1.12 13.02
C PHE A 258 2.44 2.51 12.56
N ASN A 259 2.32 3.46 13.49
CA ASN A 259 2.04 4.86 13.11
C ASN A 259 3.21 5.42 12.29
N ARG A 260 2.91 6.04 11.16
CA ARG A 260 3.91 6.71 10.32
C ARG A 260 4.59 7.83 11.09
N THR A 261 5.89 8.01 10.86
CA THR A 261 6.61 9.12 11.48
C THR A 261 6.24 10.44 10.81
N VAL A 262 5.88 11.45 11.59
CA VAL A 262 5.54 12.78 11.07
C VAL A 262 6.81 13.62 10.93
N GLU A 263 7.18 13.99 9.71
CA GLU A 263 8.32 14.84 9.41
C GLU A 263 7.90 16.31 9.31
N PHE A 264 8.54 17.16 10.12
CA PHE A 264 8.44 18.62 10.08
C PHE A 264 9.70 19.24 10.71
N LEU A 265 9.89 20.55 10.57
CA LEU A 265 11.02 21.27 11.16
C LEU A 265 10.77 21.49 12.66
N SER A 266 11.02 20.48 13.48
CA SER A 266 10.69 20.50 14.91
C SER A 266 11.54 21.49 15.72
N TRP A 267 11.05 21.93 16.88
CA TRP A 267 11.79 22.83 17.78
C TRP A 267 13.00 22.18 18.44
N SER A 268 13.04 20.85 18.50
CA SER A 268 14.04 20.09 19.26
C SER A 268 15.27 19.69 18.43
N GLU A 269 15.22 19.79 17.11
CA GLU A 269 16.30 19.36 16.22
C GLU A 269 17.47 20.37 16.16
N PRO A 270 18.73 19.92 16.08
CA PRO A 270 19.91 20.80 16.08
C PRO A 270 19.93 21.77 14.88
N LEU A 271 19.44 21.32 13.72
CA LEU A 271 19.29 22.19 12.54
C LEU A 271 18.33 23.36 12.84
N SER A 272 17.24 23.10 13.55
CA SER A 272 16.27 24.12 13.91
C SER A 272 16.84 25.14 14.88
N TRP A 273 17.59 24.69 15.89
CA TRP A 273 18.31 25.57 16.81
C TRP A 273 19.29 26.49 16.07
N ALA A 274 20.05 25.97 15.11
CA ALA A 274 20.98 26.76 14.33
C ALA A 274 20.27 27.86 13.50
N LEU A 275 19.18 27.50 12.81
CA LEU A 275 18.40 28.46 12.01
C LEU A 275 17.68 29.51 12.89
N LEU A 276 17.11 29.09 14.02
CA LEU A 276 16.47 29.99 14.99
C LEU A 276 17.48 30.96 15.62
N ALA A 277 18.67 30.48 15.99
CA ALA A 277 19.73 31.34 16.52
C ALA A 277 20.14 32.42 15.51
N LEU A 278 20.27 32.06 14.23
CA LEU A 278 20.57 33.02 13.16
C LEU A 278 19.42 34.02 12.95
N ALA A 279 18.16 33.57 12.99
CA ALA A 279 16.99 34.45 12.91
C ALA A 279 16.93 35.44 14.07
N VAL A 280 17.14 34.98 15.31
CA VAL A 280 17.16 35.84 16.49
C VAL A 280 18.32 36.84 16.44
N LEU A 281 19.52 36.41 16.05
CA LEU A 281 20.67 37.30 15.88
C LEU A 281 20.37 38.41 14.86
N LEU A 282 19.70 38.06 13.76
CA LEU A 282 19.33 39.02 12.73
C LEU A 282 18.24 39.99 13.20
N MET A 283 17.23 39.50 13.94
CA MET A 283 16.23 40.35 14.59
C MET A 283 16.89 41.35 15.55
N LEU A 284 17.82 40.89 16.40
CA LEU A 284 18.56 41.75 17.31
C LEU A 284 19.38 42.80 16.55
N LEU A 285 20.02 42.43 15.44
CA LEU A 285 20.74 43.36 14.58
C LEU A 285 19.80 44.42 13.97
N ILE A 286 18.62 44.03 13.49
CA ILE A 286 17.62 44.97 12.94
C ILE A 286 17.17 45.96 14.02
N VAL A 287 16.85 45.47 15.22
CA VAL A 287 16.45 46.30 16.36
C VAL A 287 17.59 47.24 16.77
N ALA A 288 18.82 46.75 16.87
CA ALA A 288 19.99 47.56 17.20
C ALA A 288 20.22 48.68 16.17
N LEU A 289 20.10 48.37 14.88
CA LEU A 289 20.20 49.36 13.79
C LEU A 289 19.06 50.39 13.87
N ALA A 290 17.84 49.96 14.16
CA ALA A 290 16.70 50.86 14.35
C ALA A 290 16.89 51.81 15.53
N VAL A 291 17.35 51.30 16.67
CA VAL A 291 17.68 52.12 17.86
C VAL A 291 18.81 53.10 17.54
N LEU A 292 19.89 52.64 16.91
CA LEU A 292 21.01 53.50 16.53
C LEU A 292 20.55 54.65 15.62
N PHE A 293 19.70 54.36 14.64
CA PHE A 293 19.19 55.37 13.71
C PHE A 293 18.17 56.30 14.36
N ALA A 294 17.40 55.82 15.35
CA ALA A 294 16.49 56.64 16.14
C ALA A 294 17.25 57.65 17.00
N LEU A 295 18.30 57.21 17.69
CA LEU A 295 19.17 58.08 18.49
C LEU A 295 19.87 59.14 17.62
N ASN A 296 20.20 58.79 16.37
CA ASN A 296 20.88 59.68 15.43
C ASN A 296 19.94 60.25 14.35
N ALA A 297 18.63 60.31 14.60
CA ALA A 297 17.63 60.65 13.58
C ALA A 297 17.79 62.05 12.98
N SER A 298 18.39 62.98 13.72
CA SER A 298 18.67 64.35 13.27
C SER A 298 19.86 64.45 12.30
N THR A 299 20.72 63.43 12.23
CA THR A 299 21.96 63.43 11.46
C THR A 299 21.72 63.35 9.95
N PRO A 300 22.61 63.95 9.13
CA PRO A 300 22.46 63.95 7.67
C PRO A 300 22.54 62.55 7.07
N VAL A 301 23.29 61.61 7.67
CA VAL A 301 23.36 60.21 7.21
C VAL A 301 22.00 59.49 7.34
N VAL A 302 21.27 59.68 8.43
CA VAL A 302 19.94 59.05 8.60
C VAL A 302 18.90 59.69 7.67
N LYS A 303 19.00 61.01 7.45
CA LYS A 303 18.15 61.73 6.49
C LYS A 303 18.40 61.27 5.05
N SER A 304 19.67 61.06 4.66
CA SER A 304 20.02 60.52 3.34
C SER A 304 19.63 59.05 3.19
N ALA A 305 19.63 58.27 4.28
CA ALA A 305 19.09 56.90 4.34
C ALA A 305 17.57 56.80 4.14
N GLY A 306 16.88 57.93 3.99
CA GLY A 306 15.44 58.01 3.77
C GLY A 306 14.65 58.62 4.93
N GLY A 307 15.32 59.06 6.00
CA GLY A 307 14.66 59.70 7.14
C GLY A 307 13.58 58.80 7.73
N LYS A 308 12.30 59.26 7.73
CA LYS A 308 11.17 58.48 8.27
C LYS A 308 10.93 57.15 7.54
N THR A 309 11.20 57.07 6.23
CA THR A 309 11.00 55.81 5.46
C THR A 309 12.04 54.75 5.82
N CYS A 310 13.15 55.14 6.45
CA CYS A 310 14.19 54.23 6.92
C CYS A 310 13.67 53.30 8.02
N PHE A 311 12.89 53.84 8.97
CA PHE A 311 12.25 53.05 10.02
C PHE A 311 11.16 52.13 9.46
N LEU A 312 10.46 52.55 8.41
CA LEU A 312 9.50 51.69 7.71
C LEU A 312 10.20 50.48 7.07
N MET A 313 11.36 50.69 6.43
CA MET A 313 12.16 49.61 5.85
C MET A 313 12.74 48.66 6.91
N LEU A 314 13.23 49.17 8.04
CA LEU A 314 13.71 48.32 9.14
C LEU A 314 12.57 47.53 9.80
N GLY A 315 11.42 48.18 10.02
CA GLY A 315 10.23 47.52 10.55
C GLY A 315 9.72 46.43 9.62
N SER A 316 9.71 46.68 8.31
CA SER A 316 9.27 45.67 7.34
C SER A 316 10.25 44.49 7.24
N LEU A 317 11.57 44.73 7.35
CA LEU A 317 12.57 43.65 7.48
C LEU A 317 12.46 42.87 8.80
N ALA A 318 12.05 43.52 9.90
CA ALA A 318 11.77 42.81 11.15
C ALA A 318 10.53 41.90 11.01
N CYS A 319 9.49 42.35 10.32
CA CYS A 319 8.30 41.54 10.05
C CYS A 319 8.60 40.34 9.13
N THR A 320 9.43 40.51 8.09
CA THR A 320 9.87 39.39 7.25
C THR A 320 10.71 38.40 8.04
N CYS A 321 11.60 38.86 8.92
CA CYS A 321 12.35 37.96 9.80
C CYS A 321 11.41 37.22 10.78
N SER A 322 10.37 37.91 11.27
CA SER A 322 9.36 37.30 12.15
C SER A 322 8.53 36.20 11.46
N SER A 323 8.31 36.28 10.14
CA SER A 323 7.63 35.19 9.40
C SER A 323 8.39 33.86 9.40
N LEU A 324 9.71 33.88 9.66
CA LEU A 324 10.52 32.65 9.74
C LEU A 324 10.07 31.75 10.88
N PHE A 325 9.56 32.31 11.98
CA PHE A 325 9.06 31.51 13.10
C PHE A 325 7.85 30.65 12.73
N CYS A 326 7.10 31.01 11.68
CA CYS A 326 5.97 30.22 11.18
C CYS A 326 6.38 28.94 10.43
N TYR A 327 7.69 28.69 10.26
CA TYR A 327 8.23 27.46 9.67
C TYR A 327 8.60 26.39 10.70
N PHE A 328 8.70 26.76 11.99
CA PHE A 328 9.16 25.87 13.05
C PHE A 328 8.01 25.29 13.87
N GLY A 329 8.16 24.03 14.27
CA GLY A 329 7.17 23.30 15.04
C GLY A 329 6.07 22.68 14.19
N GLU A 330 5.07 22.14 14.89
CA GLU A 330 3.91 21.55 14.24
C GLU A 330 3.08 22.65 13.55
N PRO A 331 2.81 22.55 12.23
CA PRO A 331 2.06 23.55 11.49
C PRO A 331 0.66 23.77 12.06
N SER A 332 0.44 24.91 12.69
CA SER A 332 -0.88 25.35 13.14
C SER A 332 -1.61 26.10 12.03
N ARG A 333 -2.94 26.17 12.10
CA ARG A 333 -3.75 26.97 11.16
C ARG A 333 -3.29 28.42 11.11
N VAL A 334 -2.97 29.01 12.26
CA VAL A 334 -2.52 30.41 12.33
C VAL A 334 -1.14 30.58 11.71
N ALA A 335 -0.20 29.65 11.96
CA ALA A 335 1.12 29.69 11.36
C ALA A 335 1.04 29.59 9.83
N CYS A 336 0.22 28.70 9.30
CA CYS A 336 0.04 28.57 7.84
C CYS A 336 -0.57 29.81 7.20
N LEU A 337 -1.62 30.38 7.81
CA LEU A 337 -2.28 31.60 7.31
C LEU A 337 -1.36 32.83 7.32
N LEU A 338 -0.48 32.94 8.31
CA LEU A 338 0.43 34.09 8.43
C LEU A 338 1.72 33.93 7.61
N ARG A 339 2.18 32.69 7.37
CA ARG A 339 3.51 32.40 6.82
C ARG A 339 3.81 33.12 5.51
N VAL A 340 2.99 32.94 4.48
CA VAL A 340 3.22 33.55 3.16
C VAL A 340 2.85 35.04 3.15
N PRO A 341 1.67 35.47 3.65
CA PRO A 341 1.29 36.89 3.60
C PRO A 341 2.20 37.80 4.41
N LEU A 342 2.64 37.37 5.61
CA LEU A 342 3.52 38.18 6.46
C LEU A 342 4.88 38.42 5.79
N PHE A 343 5.45 37.39 5.16
CA PHE A 343 6.67 37.51 4.37
C PHE A 343 6.44 38.42 3.16
N ALA A 344 5.48 38.07 2.31
CA ALA A 344 5.26 38.71 1.02
C ALA A 344 4.93 40.20 1.13
N ILE A 345 3.97 40.57 1.98
CA ILE A 345 3.54 41.96 2.15
C ILE A 345 4.67 42.80 2.74
N SER A 346 5.32 42.31 3.81
CA SER A 346 6.40 43.05 4.47
C SER A 346 7.62 43.22 3.56
N PHE A 347 7.98 42.19 2.79
CA PHE A 347 9.09 42.28 1.85
C PHE A 347 8.78 43.21 0.66
N THR A 348 7.53 43.21 0.17
CA THR A 348 7.07 44.18 -0.83
C THR A 348 7.18 45.61 -0.31
N VAL A 349 6.78 45.90 0.93
CA VAL A 349 6.96 47.24 1.53
C VAL A 349 8.42 47.67 1.51
N PHE A 350 9.34 46.76 1.88
CA PHE A 350 10.78 47.01 1.83
C PHE A 350 11.25 47.34 0.41
N LEU A 351 10.97 46.44 -0.55
CA LEU A 351 11.40 46.59 -1.94
C LEU A 351 10.81 47.85 -2.58
N SER A 352 9.55 48.18 -2.31
CA SER A 352 8.91 49.39 -2.85
C SER A 352 9.54 50.67 -2.30
N CYS A 353 9.93 50.68 -1.02
CA CYS A 353 10.68 51.79 -0.44
C CYS A 353 12.06 51.94 -1.11
N VAL A 354 12.76 50.82 -1.31
CA VAL A 354 14.06 50.80 -2.00
C VAL A 354 13.93 51.28 -3.45
N ALA A 355 13.00 50.72 -4.23
CA ALA A 355 12.73 51.12 -5.62
C ALA A 355 12.45 52.62 -5.73
N THR A 356 11.60 53.15 -4.85
CA THR A 356 11.27 54.57 -4.81
C THR A 356 12.51 55.42 -4.57
N ARG A 357 13.40 55.00 -3.66
CA ARG A 357 14.64 55.71 -3.37
C ARG A 357 15.64 55.63 -4.52
N SER A 358 15.86 54.45 -5.08
CA SER A 358 16.71 54.26 -6.25
C SER A 358 16.23 55.09 -7.44
N PHE A 359 14.91 55.15 -7.67
CA PHE A 359 14.31 55.98 -8.69
C PHE A 359 14.50 57.48 -8.44
N GLN A 360 14.31 57.95 -7.19
CA GLN A 360 14.56 59.35 -6.81
C GLN A 360 16.01 59.76 -7.11
N ILE A 361 16.99 58.93 -6.71
CA ILE A 361 18.42 59.19 -6.97
C ILE A 361 18.68 59.22 -8.48
N LEU A 362 18.15 58.27 -9.23
CA LEU A 362 18.31 58.22 -10.69
C LEU A 362 17.71 59.45 -11.38
N CYS A 363 16.53 59.90 -10.95
CA CYS A 363 15.89 61.12 -11.45
C CYS A 363 16.75 62.36 -11.21
N ILE A 364 17.25 62.55 -9.99
CA ILE A 364 18.05 63.73 -9.63
C ILE A 364 19.35 63.79 -10.45
N PHE A 365 20.05 62.66 -10.63
CA PHE A 365 21.40 62.67 -11.20
C PHE A 365 21.49 62.30 -12.69
N LYS A 366 20.56 61.51 -13.25
CA LYS A 366 20.60 61.08 -14.66
C LYS A 366 19.41 61.60 -15.49
N LEU A 367 18.21 61.69 -14.91
CA LEU A 367 16.97 61.90 -15.66
C LEU A 367 16.43 63.34 -15.64
N ASN A 368 16.95 64.20 -14.76
CA ASN A 368 16.61 65.62 -14.68
C ASN A 368 16.88 66.38 -15.99
N THR A 369 17.75 65.87 -16.86
CA THR A 369 18.04 66.43 -18.18
C THR A 369 17.12 65.93 -19.29
N ARG A 370 16.38 64.83 -19.09
CA ARG A 370 15.48 64.24 -20.10
C ARG A 370 14.01 64.56 -19.86
N CYS A 371 13.51 64.44 -18.62
CA CYS A 371 12.09 64.57 -18.30
C CYS A 371 11.81 65.24 -16.94
N PRO A 372 12.10 66.55 -16.76
CA PRO A 372 11.89 67.25 -15.48
C PRO A 372 10.41 67.35 -15.09
N ALA A 373 9.50 67.55 -16.05
CA ALA A 373 8.06 67.71 -15.79
C ALA A 373 7.41 66.46 -15.17
N LEU A 374 7.86 65.26 -15.56
CA LEU A 374 7.31 64.00 -15.07
C LEU A 374 7.77 63.72 -13.62
N TYR A 375 9.03 64.05 -13.30
CA TYR A 375 9.56 63.96 -11.95
C TYR A 375 8.93 64.99 -11.00
N GLU A 376 8.75 66.24 -11.44
CA GLU A 376 8.05 67.26 -10.66
C GLU A 376 6.60 66.87 -10.38
N ALA A 377 5.88 66.35 -11.39
CA ALA A 377 4.52 65.85 -11.21
C ALA A 377 4.46 64.68 -10.23
N TRP A 378 5.41 63.73 -10.33
CA TRP A 378 5.52 62.59 -9.41
C TRP A 378 5.75 63.05 -7.96
N MET A 379 6.69 63.97 -7.74
CA MET A 379 6.99 64.50 -6.41
C MET A 379 5.84 65.35 -5.85
N ARG A 380 5.19 66.16 -6.70
CA ARG A 380 4.05 67.01 -6.32
C ARG A 380 2.82 66.21 -5.89
N ARG A 381 2.62 65.03 -6.46
CA ARG A 381 1.46 64.16 -6.19
C ARG A 381 1.74 63.07 -5.15
N GLN A 382 2.75 63.24 -4.30
CA GLN A 382 3.18 62.23 -3.30
C GLN A 382 3.49 60.84 -3.91
N GLY A 383 4.05 60.81 -5.13
CA GLY A 383 4.37 59.59 -5.88
C GLY A 383 5.08 58.49 -5.07
N PRO A 384 6.10 58.79 -4.23
CA PRO A 384 6.71 57.81 -3.33
C PRO A 384 5.74 57.02 -2.46
N VAL A 385 4.77 57.72 -1.84
CA VAL A 385 3.79 57.11 -0.94
C VAL A 385 2.76 56.33 -1.76
N LEU A 386 2.30 56.89 -2.89
CA LEU A 386 1.36 56.22 -3.78
C LEU A 386 1.93 54.92 -4.35
N PHE A 387 3.22 54.89 -4.73
CA PHE A 387 3.86 53.69 -5.26
C PHE A 387 3.95 52.59 -4.20
N VAL A 388 4.42 52.93 -2.99
CA VAL A 388 4.49 51.97 -1.87
C VAL A 388 3.09 51.45 -1.53
N ALA A 389 2.08 52.33 -1.44
CA ALA A 389 0.72 51.93 -1.16
C ALA A 389 0.13 51.04 -2.26
N ALA A 390 0.29 51.40 -3.54
CA ALA A 390 -0.25 50.64 -4.67
C ALA A 390 0.39 49.25 -4.82
N SER A 391 1.72 49.17 -4.72
CA SER A 391 2.44 47.89 -4.78
C SER A 391 2.10 46.98 -3.60
N THR A 392 2.01 47.54 -2.39
CA THR A 392 1.62 46.79 -1.19
C THR A 392 0.16 46.34 -1.27
N ALA A 393 -0.74 47.18 -1.77
CA ALA A 393 -2.15 46.81 -1.97
C ALA A 393 -2.29 45.72 -3.03
N ALA A 394 -1.53 45.78 -4.13
CA ALA A 394 -1.49 44.72 -5.13
C ALA A 394 -1.03 43.39 -4.51
N GLN A 395 0.03 43.41 -3.69
CA GLN A 395 0.48 42.21 -2.97
C GLN A 395 -0.58 41.69 -2.00
N ALA A 396 -1.22 42.57 -1.24
CA ALA A 396 -2.26 42.18 -0.28
C ALA A 396 -3.46 41.54 -0.99
N VAL A 397 -3.89 42.09 -2.14
CA VAL A 397 -4.95 41.49 -2.97
C VAL A 397 -4.53 40.11 -3.47
N LEU A 398 -3.30 39.93 -3.95
CA LEU A 398 -2.79 38.62 -4.37
C LEU A 398 -2.82 37.60 -3.22
N CYS A 399 -2.40 37.99 -2.02
CA CYS A 399 -2.47 37.13 -0.84
C CYS A 399 -3.93 36.78 -0.45
N VAL A 400 -4.84 37.75 -0.49
CA VAL A 400 -6.27 37.51 -0.18
C VAL A 400 -6.90 36.58 -1.22
N VAL A 401 -6.62 36.77 -2.51
CA VAL A 401 -7.10 35.90 -3.58
C VAL A 401 -6.54 34.48 -3.42
N ALA A 402 -5.28 34.34 -3.00
CA ALA A 402 -4.68 33.05 -2.73
C ALA A 402 -5.40 32.29 -1.61
N GLU A 403 -5.65 32.94 -0.47
CA GLU A 403 -6.38 32.34 0.65
C GLU A 403 -7.86 32.08 0.33
N ALA A 404 -8.49 32.93 -0.48
CA ALA A 404 -9.88 32.75 -0.90
C ALA A 404 -10.06 31.59 -1.89
N ALA A 405 -9.09 31.37 -2.78
CA ALA A 405 -9.12 30.30 -3.76
C ALA A 405 -8.86 28.92 -3.11
N SER A 406 -7.87 28.84 -2.22
CA SER A 406 -7.70 27.67 -1.37
C SER A 406 -7.02 28.05 -0.05
N PRO A 407 -7.68 27.85 1.09
CA PRO A 407 -7.16 28.28 2.39
C PRO A 407 -5.92 27.50 2.80
N SER A 408 -4.91 28.20 3.30
CA SER A 408 -3.65 27.63 3.80
C SER A 408 -3.87 26.82 5.08
N VAL A 409 -4.26 25.56 4.93
CA VAL A 409 -4.46 24.62 6.04
C VAL A 409 -3.30 23.61 6.14
N PRO A 410 -2.96 23.14 7.36
CA PRO A 410 -2.04 22.04 7.53
C PRO A 410 -2.53 20.80 6.77
N ARG A 411 -1.67 20.22 5.94
CA ARG A 411 -1.93 19.01 5.15
C ARG A 411 -0.85 17.97 5.40
N ARG A 412 -1.29 16.71 5.43
CA ARG A 412 -0.45 15.52 5.52
C ARG A 412 -0.23 14.99 4.11
N GLU A 413 1.01 15.02 3.65
CA GLU A 413 1.40 14.48 2.36
C GLU A 413 1.97 13.07 2.55
N TYR A 414 1.24 12.07 2.04
CA TYR A 414 1.57 10.64 2.16
C TYR A 414 2.42 10.13 1.00
N SER A 415 2.52 10.89 -0.10
CA SER A 415 3.21 10.48 -1.34
C SER A 415 4.72 10.75 -1.31
N ALA A 416 5.20 11.46 -0.29
CA ALA A 416 6.60 11.85 -0.20
C ALA A 416 7.51 10.68 0.23
N ARG A 417 6.99 9.77 1.07
CA ARG A 417 7.73 8.66 1.66
C ARG A 417 6.75 7.58 2.17
N ASP A 418 7.11 6.30 2.08
CA ASP A 418 6.22 5.21 2.48
C ASP A 418 6.12 5.06 4.01
N ASP A 419 7.24 5.21 4.73
CA ASP A 419 7.37 5.07 6.19
C ASP A 419 7.08 6.36 6.97
N GLY A 420 6.86 7.48 6.28
CA GLY A 420 6.71 8.80 6.91
C GLY A 420 5.64 9.66 6.25
N VAL A 421 5.15 10.66 6.99
CA VAL A 421 4.19 11.66 6.52
C VAL A 421 4.81 13.02 6.68
N VAL A 422 4.86 13.78 5.60
CA VAL A 422 5.35 15.16 5.64
C VAL A 422 4.18 16.07 6.01
N LEU A 423 4.33 16.83 7.10
CA LEU A 423 3.31 17.78 7.56
C LEU A 423 3.68 19.19 7.11
N GLU A 424 2.93 19.72 6.16
CA GLU A 424 3.20 21.00 5.51
C GLU A 424 1.96 21.90 5.49
N CYS A 425 2.18 23.20 5.28
CA CYS A 425 1.09 24.12 4.98
C CYS A 425 0.68 23.93 3.52
N GLY A 426 -0.61 23.76 3.24
CA GLY A 426 -1.11 23.64 1.89
C GLY A 426 -0.62 24.78 0.99
N HIS A 427 0.07 24.42 -0.09
CA HIS A 427 0.61 25.36 -1.05
C HIS A 427 -0.26 25.36 -2.31
N ASN A 428 -0.53 26.54 -2.88
CA ASN A 428 -1.38 26.68 -4.05
C ASN A 428 -0.72 27.58 -5.12
N ALA A 429 -1.16 27.46 -6.37
CA ALA A 429 -0.62 28.25 -7.49
C ALA A 429 -0.78 29.77 -7.28
N ALA A 430 -1.73 30.19 -6.46
CA ALA A 430 -1.93 31.60 -6.12
C ALA A 430 -0.90 32.12 -5.12
N ALA A 431 -0.42 31.29 -4.18
CA ALA A 431 0.71 31.60 -3.30
C ALA A 431 2.03 31.71 -4.10
N ASP A 432 2.20 30.91 -5.15
CA ASP A 432 3.32 31.07 -6.09
C ASP A 432 3.26 32.42 -6.81
N ALA A 433 2.07 32.86 -7.24
CA ALA A 433 1.91 34.17 -7.88
C ALA A 433 2.34 35.33 -6.95
N ALA A 434 2.04 35.22 -5.65
CA ALA A 434 2.47 36.20 -4.65
C ALA A 434 4.01 36.25 -4.52
N ILE A 435 4.70 35.12 -4.59
CA ILE A 435 6.17 35.04 -4.58
C ILE A 435 6.74 35.59 -5.89
N VAL A 436 6.17 35.21 -7.04
CA VAL A 436 6.60 35.70 -8.36
C VAL A 436 6.53 37.23 -8.43
N TYR A 437 5.48 37.86 -7.90
CA TYR A 437 5.40 39.32 -7.83
C TYR A 437 6.58 39.92 -7.05
N THR A 438 6.93 39.37 -5.89
CA THR A 438 8.08 39.86 -5.10
C THR A 438 9.40 39.74 -5.84
N VAL A 439 9.59 38.64 -6.59
CA VAL A 439 10.77 38.43 -7.43
C VAL A 439 10.82 39.45 -8.57
N LEU A 440 9.71 39.69 -9.27
CA LEU A 440 9.63 40.70 -10.34
C LEU A 440 9.91 42.11 -9.81
N LEU A 441 9.36 42.46 -8.65
CA LEU A 441 9.63 43.75 -8.00
C LEU A 441 11.11 43.86 -7.61
N SER A 442 11.72 42.79 -7.10
CA SER A 442 13.14 42.76 -6.74
C SER A 442 14.06 42.91 -7.96
N ALA A 443 13.69 42.32 -9.11
CA ALA A 443 14.38 42.50 -10.38
C ALA A 443 14.28 43.96 -10.88
N GLY A 444 13.10 44.58 -10.74
CA GLY A 444 12.93 46.01 -10.98
C GLY A 444 13.81 46.89 -10.08
N CYS A 445 13.89 46.56 -8.78
CA CYS A 445 14.79 47.22 -7.84
C CYS A 445 16.25 47.06 -8.25
N PHE A 446 16.65 45.87 -8.70
CA PHE A 446 18.00 45.59 -9.17
C PHE A 446 18.35 46.47 -10.39
N VAL A 447 17.48 46.55 -11.39
CA VAL A 447 17.70 47.40 -12.58
C VAL A 447 17.85 48.87 -12.20
N LEU A 448 16.97 49.37 -11.32
CA LEU A 448 17.05 50.76 -10.83
C LEU A 448 18.33 51.02 -10.03
N SER A 449 18.71 50.10 -9.16
CA SER A 449 19.94 50.22 -8.36
C SER A 449 21.19 50.12 -9.24
N TYR A 450 21.18 49.25 -10.26
CA TYR A 450 22.28 49.06 -11.21
C TYR A 450 22.51 50.29 -12.08
N ALA A 451 21.43 50.91 -12.58
CA ALA A 451 21.52 52.18 -13.28
C ALA A 451 22.14 53.30 -12.41
N GLY A 452 22.07 53.14 -11.08
CA GLY A 452 22.65 54.03 -10.08
C GLY A 452 24.14 53.80 -9.77
N THR A 453 24.81 52.82 -10.39
CA THR A 453 26.21 52.47 -10.02
C THR A 453 27.27 53.44 -10.55
N ASP A 454 26.97 54.19 -11.62
CA ASP A 454 27.85 55.21 -12.21
C ASP A 454 27.85 56.55 -11.44
N LEU A 455 27.13 56.62 -10.31
CA LEU A 455 27.09 57.80 -9.44
C LEU A 455 28.43 57.98 -8.67
N PRO A 456 28.73 59.18 -8.14
CA PRO A 456 30.05 59.49 -7.58
C PRO A 456 30.51 58.49 -6.53
N ALA A 457 31.82 58.27 -6.42
CA ALA A 457 32.44 57.27 -5.52
C ALA A 457 32.07 57.44 -4.02
N ALA A 458 31.60 58.61 -3.60
CA ALA A 458 31.04 58.83 -2.26
C ALA A 458 29.67 58.12 -2.05
N TYR A 459 29.05 57.63 -3.13
CA TYR A 459 27.78 56.92 -3.20
C TYR A 459 27.98 55.43 -3.52
N ASN A 460 28.93 54.77 -2.82
CA ASN A 460 29.10 53.31 -2.86
C ASN A 460 27.84 52.51 -2.41
N GLU A 461 26.81 53.22 -1.95
CA GLU A 461 25.49 52.70 -1.59
C GLU A 461 24.82 51.90 -2.72
N ALA A 462 24.77 52.47 -3.94
CA ALA A 462 24.08 51.81 -5.06
C ALA A 462 24.76 50.50 -5.46
N LYS A 463 26.10 50.46 -5.39
CA LYS A 463 26.92 49.27 -5.67
C LYS A 463 26.71 48.17 -4.62
N SER A 464 26.70 48.54 -3.35
CA SER A 464 26.48 47.57 -2.27
C SER A 464 25.08 46.99 -2.33
N LEU A 465 24.06 47.83 -2.55
CA LEU A 465 22.67 47.40 -2.71
C LEU A 465 22.47 46.50 -3.95
N THR A 466 23.13 46.79 -5.08
CA THR A 466 23.04 45.90 -6.27
C THR A 466 23.57 44.51 -6.00
N VAL A 467 24.68 44.38 -5.25
CA VAL A 467 25.25 43.07 -4.91
C VAL A 467 24.29 42.31 -4.00
N SER A 468 23.69 42.98 -3.02
CA SER A 468 22.69 42.36 -2.14
C SER A 468 21.43 41.91 -2.87
N LEU A 469 20.92 42.71 -3.81
CA LEU A 469 19.76 42.35 -4.64
C LEU A 469 20.09 41.20 -5.61
N LEU A 470 21.29 41.17 -6.17
CA LEU A 470 21.75 40.06 -7.01
C LEU A 470 21.84 38.75 -6.21
N LEU A 471 22.38 38.81 -4.99
CA LEU A 471 22.44 37.65 -4.10
C LEU A 471 21.04 37.15 -3.74
N HIS A 472 20.11 38.04 -3.43
CA HIS A 472 18.71 37.69 -3.19
C HIS A 472 18.04 37.01 -4.40
N LEU A 473 18.22 37.56 -5.61
CA LEU A 473 17.70 36.96 -6.84
C LEU A 473 18.29 35.57 -7.09
N GLY A 474 19.59 35.40 -6.86
CA GLY A 474 20.27 34.10 -6.95
C GLY A 474 19.73 33.07 -5.95
N CYS A 475 19.59 33.46 -4.68
CA CYS A 475 19.01 32.61 -3.63
C CYS A 475 17.55 32.23 -3.93
N SER A 476 16.76 33.16 -4.48
CA SER A 476 15.37 32.91 -4.88
C SER A 476 15.28 31.92 -6.04
N ALA A 477 16.14 32.07 -7.05
CA ALA A 477 16.23 31.13 -8.16
C ALA A 477 16.66 29.72 -7.70
N ALA A 478 17.63 29.63 -6.79
CA ALA A 478 18.09 28.35 -6.24
C ALA A 478 16.96 27.59 -5.50
N VAL A 479 16.16 28.31 -4.70
CA VAL A 479 15.00 27.71 -4.01
C VAL A 479 13.98 27.21 -5.01
N LEU A 480 13.62 27.99 -6.02
CA LEU A 480 12.67 27.58 -7.07
C LEU A 480 13.15 26.33 -7.82
N CYS A 481 14.44 26.25 -8.17
CA CYS A 481 15.02 25.07 -8.81
C CYS A 481 15.03 23.83 -7.90
N SER A 482 15.02 24.02 -6.57
CA SER A 482 15.12 22.91 -5.60
C SER A 482 13.79 22.24 -5.24
N GLN A 483 12.64 22.82 -5.61
CA GLN A 483 11.29 22.34 -5.23
C GLN A 483 10.94 20.92 -5.72
N GLY A 484 11.65 20.41 -6.74
CA GLY A 484 11.49 19.02 -7.20
C GLY A 484 12.49 18.04 -6.58
N ALA A 485 13.61 18.54 -6.04
CA ALA A 485 14.74 17.73 -5.58
C ALA A 485 14.76 17.54 -4.06
N LEU A 486 14.37 18.57 -3.30
CA LEU A 486 14.24 18.53 -1.85
C LEU A 486 12.76 18.40 -1.49
N ARG A 487 12.46 17.60 -0.48
CA ARG A 487 11.10 17.42 0.05
C ARG A 487 11.10 17.51 1.57
N GLY A 488 9.93 17.84 2.14
CA GLY A 488 9.71 17.87 3.59
C GLY A 488 10.68 18.78 4.33
N ARG A 489 11.34 18.25 5.36
CA ARG A 489 12.21 19.03 6.25
C ARG A 489 13.33 19.80 5.52
N ALA A 490 13.91 19.20 4.47
CA ALA A 490 15.04 19.79 3.76
C ALA A 490 14.60 21.00 2.92
N GLU A 491 13.43 20.92 2.31
CA GLU A 491 12.85 22.03 1.56
C GLU A 491 12.49 23.20 2.48
N ALA A 492 11.85 22.93 3.61
CA ALA A 492 11.53 23.95 4.62
C ALA A 492 12.79 24.66 5.13
N ALA A 493 13.84 23.90 5.46
CA ALA A 493 15.12 24.46 5.88
C ALA A 493 15.80 25.31 4.80
N ALA A 494 15.75 24.88 3.53
CA ALA A 494 16.30 25.65 2.40
C ALA A 494 15.59 27.00 2.22
N ARG A 495 14.26 27.05 2.36
CA ARG A 495 13.47 28.30 2.29
C ARG A 495 13.84 29.26 3.44
N VAL A 496 13.98 28.76 4.66
CA VAL A 496 14.39 29.55 5.83
C VAL A 496 15.81 30.09 5.65
N LEU A 497 16.75 29.24 5.23
CA LEU A 497 18.16 29.63 5.00
C LEU A 497 18.28 30.69 3.91
N SER A 498 17.56 30.53 2.80
CA SER A 498 17.53 31.50 1.69
C SER A 498 16.98 32.87 2.14
N THR A 499 15.94 32.85 2.98
CA THR A 499 15.36 34.08 3.53
C THR A 499 16.31 34.75 4.52
N LEU A 500 16.97 34.00 5.41
CA LEU A 500 17.99 34.53 6.31
C LEU A 500 19.16 35.16 5.54
N GLY A 501 19.64 34.48 4.49
CA GLY A 501 20.68 34.98 3.60
C GLY A 501 20.26 36.29 2.91
N THR A 502 19.02 36.34 2.40
CA THR A 502 18.43 37.55 1.81
C THR A 502 18.41 38.72 2.79
N LEU A 503 17.91 38.51 4.00
CA LEU A 503 17.81 39.55 5.01
C LEU A 503 19.19 40.05 5.46
N ALA A 504 20.14 39.12 5.68
CA ALA A 504 21.52 39.46 6.01
C ALA A 504 22.20 40.26 4.89
N ALA A 505 22.00 39.87 3.64
CA ALA A 505 22.55 40.57 2.48
C ALA A 505 21.99 42.00 2.38
N LEU A 506 20.68 42.18 2.55
CA LEU A 506 20.03 43.50 2.45
C LEU A 506 20.41 44.41 3.62
N LEU A 507 20.49 43.88 4.83
CA LEU A 507 20.98 44.64 6.00
C LEU A 507 22.44 45.04 5.81
N GLY A 508 23.28 44.08 5.42
CA GLY A 508 24.71 44.27 5.16
C GLY A 508 25.00 45.25 4.02
N GLY A 509 24.16 45.27 2.98
CA GLY A 509 24.37 46.14 1.82
C GLY A 509 23.78 47.54 1.94
N TYR A 510 22.67 47.69 2.68
CA TYR A 510 21.96 48.98 2.76
C TYR A 510 22.14 49.72 4.09
N PHE A 511 22.07 49.02 5.23
CA PHE A 511 22.04 49.64 6.55
C PHE A 511 23.40 49.64 7.24
N VAL A 512 24.13 48.53 7.20
CA VAL A 512 25.43 48.38 7.86
C VAL A 512 26.47 49.43 7.41
N PRO A 513 26.60 49.78 6.11
CA PRO A 513 27.57 50.80 5.68
C PRO A 513 27.26 52.17 6.31
N ARG A 514 25.99 52.48 6.54
CA ARG A 514 25.57 53.73 7.16
C ARG A 514 25.76 53.72 8.67
N ALA A 515 25.45 52.61 9.33
CA ALA A 515 25.77 52.42 10.74
C ALA A 515 27.28 52.52 10.99
N PHE A 516 28.11 51.97 10.09
CA PHE A 516 29.55 52.09 10.12
C PHE A 516 30.02 53.55 10.05
N VAL A 517 29.45 54.36 9.15
CA VAL A 517 29.77 55.79 9.08
C VAL A 517 29.38 56.53 10.37
N ILE A 518 28.21 56.23 10.94
CA ILE A 518 27.74 56.86 12.19
C ILE A 518 28.67 56.53 13.37
N LEU A 519 29.10 55.27 13.52
CA LEU A 519 29.87 54.81 14.67
C LEU A 519 31.38 55.05 14.54
N LEU A 520 31.96 54.79 13.37
CA LEU A 520 33.42 54.70 13.17
C LEU A 520 34.00 55.84 12.31
N ARG A 521 33.16 56.57 11.56
CA ARG A 521 33.60 57.70 10.72
C ARG A 521 32.73 58.96 10.92
N PRO A 522 32.60 59.48 12.16
CA PRO A 522 31.71 60.61 12.46
C PRO A 522 32.08 61.90 11.69
N HIS A 523 33.33 62.07 11.26
CA HIS A 523 33.74 63.21 10.42
C HIS A 523 33.09 63.25 9.03
N GLN A 524 32.58 62.11 8.53
CA GLN A 524 31.82 62.03 7.26
C GLN A 524 30.31 62.27 7.48
N ASN A 525 29.87 62.38 8.74
CA ASN A 525 28.47 62.61 9.13
C ASN A 525 28.14 64.11 9.22
N THR A 526 28.65 64.92 8.30
CA THR A 526 28.40 66.37 8.22
C THR A 526 27.73 66.75 6.91
N ALA A 527 26.89 67.78 6.92
CA ALA A 527 26.21 68.26 5.71
C ALA A 527 27.21 68.76 4.65
N GLU A 528 28.31 69.36 5.09
CA GLU A 528 29.39 69.87 4.24
C GLU A 528 30.05 68.75 3.43
N HIS A 529 30.33 67.60 4.06
CA HIS A 529 30.91 66.44 3.36
C HIS A 529 29.98 65.93 2.25
N PHE A 530 28.67 65.87 2.51
CA PHE A 530 27.69 65.48 1.49
C PHE A 530 27.58 66.49 0.33
N GLN A 531 27.61 67.80 0.64
CA GLN A 531 27.55 68.84 -0.39
C GLN A 531 28.81 68.87 -1.27
N MET A 532 29.99 68.74 -0.67
CA MET A 532 31.27 68.67 -1.38
C MET A 532 31.34 67.50 -2.35
N ALA A 533 30.83 66.32 -1.95
CA ALA A 533 30.78 65.15 -2.82
C ALA A 533 29.89 65.35 -4.07
N ILE A 534 28.76 66.04 -3.93
CA ILE A 534 27.85 66.36 -5.05
C ILE A 534 28.49 67.39 -5.99
N GLN A 535 29.14 68.42 -5.45
CA GLN A 535 29.81 69.45 -6.23
C GLN A 535 30.98 68.88 -7.05
N GLU A 536 31.81 68.02 -6.45
CA GLU A 536 32.93 67.38 -7.14
C GLU A 536 32.46 66.46 -8.28
N TYR A 537 31.36 65.71 -8.08
CA TYR A 537 30.75 64.92 -9.16
C TYR A 537 30.27 65.77 -10.33
N THR A 538 29.53 66.83 -10.02
CA THR A 538 28.96 67.73 -11.02
C THR A 538 30.07 68.41 -11.83
N ARG A 539 31.17 68.81 -11.16
CA ARG A 539 32.37 69.38 -11.78
C ARG A 539 33.06 68.39 -12.73
N ARG A 540 33.25 67.13 -12.32
CA ARG A 540 33.86 66.09 -13.17
C ARG A 540 33.02 65.78 -14.41
N ARG A 541 31.70 65.73 -14.27
CA ARG A 541 30.79 65.48 -15.39
C ARG A 541 30.73 66.65 -16.37
N ALA A 542 30.82 67.89 -15.88
CA ALA A 542 30.96 69.07 -16.72
C ALA A 542 32.30 69.10 -17.46
N ALA A 543 33.41 68.71 -16.80
CA ALA A 543 34.73 68.65 -17.41
C ALA A 543 34.87 67.54 -18.47
N GLY A 544 34.17 66.42 -18.33
CA GLY A 544 34.14 65.34 -19.34
C GLY A 544 33.17 65.58 -20.51
N GLY A 545 32.33 66.62 -20.45
CA GLY A 545 31.34 66.95 -21.48
C GLY A 545 31.80 67.95 -22.55
N GLY A 546 32.98 68.56 -22.39
CA GLY A 546 33.54 69.55 -23.30
C GLY A 546 34.83 69.06 -23.93
N GLY A 547 34.75 68.15 -24.91
CA GLY A 547 35.95 67.61 -25.57
C GLY A 547 35.66 66.57 -26.64
N GLY A 548 34.64 66.80 -27.46
CA GLY A 548 34.42 66.03 -28.68
C GLY A 548 35.05 66.74 -29.87
N GLY A 549 36.22 66.26 -30.33
CA GLY A 549 36.77 66.68 -31.62
C GLY A 549 38.28 66.54 -31.76
N GLY A 550 38.73 65.44 -32.37
CA GLY A 550 39.92 65.44 -33.23
C GLY A 550 41.16 64.72 -32.70
N GLY A 551 41.46 63.57 -33.32
CA GLY A 551 42.81 63.30 -33.82
C GLY A 551 43.58 62.13 -33.20
N GLY A 552 43.77 61.09 -34.02
CA GLY A 552 45.08 60.46 -34.17
C GLY A 552 45.30 59.11 -33.50
N GLY A 553 45.30 58.05 -34.30
CA GLY A 553 45.90 56.76 -33.95
C GLY A 553 47.43 56.75 -34.05
N GLY A 554 48.01 55.61 -33.67
CA GLY A 554 49.45 55.29 -33.63
C GLY A 554 49.89 55.08 -32.17
N GLY A 555 50.42 53.95 -31.72
CA GLY A 555 51.34 53.02 -32.38
C GLY A 555 52.68 53.04 -31.62
N GLY A 556 53.15 51.89 -31.15
CA GLY A 556 54.45 51.69 -30.46
C GLY A 556 54.26 51.19 -29.01
N GLY A 557 54.63 49.96 -28.60
CA GLY A 557 55.57 49.02 -29.18
C GLY A 557 57.01 49.37 -28.77
N GLY A 558 57.56 48.62 -27.80
CA GLY A 558 59.01 48.46 -27.64
C GLY A 558 59.60 48.72 -26.25
N GLY A 559 59.92 47.62 -25.55
CA GLY A 559 61.32 47.32 -25.19
C GLY A 559 61.86 47.78 -23.83
N GLY A 560 62.21 46.79 -23.00
CA GLY A 560 63.62 46.60 -22.63
C GLY A 560 64.04 46.84 -21.18
N GLY A 561 64.54 45.78 -20.54
CA GLY A 561 65.36 45.77 -19.32
C GLY A 561 64.72 44.93 -18.21
N GLY A 562 65.25 43.80 -17.74
CA GLY A 562 66.59 43.23 -17.82
C GLY A 562 67.02 42.78 -16.41
N GLY A 563 67.29 41.48 -16.23
CA GLY A 563 67.77 40.84 -14.99
C GLY A 563 66.74 39.85 -14.43
N GLY A 564 66.96 38.54 -14.32
CA GLY A 564 68.19 37.76 -14.25
C GLY A 564 68.17 36.95 -12.94
N GLY A 565 68.16 35.61 -13.02
CA GLY A 565 68.54 34.75 -11.90
C GLY A 565 67.60 33.57 -11.55
N GLY A 566 67.82 32.43 -12.21
CA GLY A 566 68.18 31.17 -11.54
C GLY A 566 67.13 30.33 -10.79
N GLY A 567 66.89 29.13 -11.32
CA GLY A 567 67.26 27.90 -10.59
C GLY A 567 66.15 27.01 -10.00
N GLY A 568 66.12 25.75 -10.48
CA GLY A 568 65.57 24.56 -9.81
C GLY A 568 64.06 24.35 -9.96
N GLY A 569 63.49 23.21 -10.36
CA GLY A 569 63.97 21.84 -10.34
C GLY A 569 63.06 21.00 -9.42
N GLY A 570 62.29 20.07 -10.01
CA GLY A 570 61.72 18.90 -9.34
C GLY A 570 60.24 18.94 -8.96
N GLY A 571 59.50 17.91 -9.39
CA GLY A 571 58.18 17.53 -8.86
C GLY A 571 57.10 17.39 -9.92
#